data_AF-A0A1H3PM14-F1
#
_entry.id   AF-A0A1H3PM14-F1
#
_cell.length_a   1.000
_cell.length_b   1.000
_cell.length_c   1.000
_cell.angle_alpha   90.00
_cell.angle_beta   90.00
_cell.angle_gamma   90.00
#
_symmetry.space_group_name_H-M   'P 1'
#
loop_
_entity.id
_entity.type
_entity.pdbx_description
1 polymer ?
#
loop_
_entity_poly.entity_id
_entity_poly.type
_entity_poly.pdbx_seq_one_letter_code
_entity_poly.pdbx_strand_id
1 'polypeptide(L)'
;MSGRRTDFFLSHAGRDTAWAEWLAWQLQQAGYSVQLDVWDWAPGEDFVARMEAALERADRLLAVCTEAYFSSAFGGAELRAAFAQSTAMQGRIVPVIVEPVTLPPLYAPLIRLDLTGLDEAAATARLLDRLTPGRPTAPPPFPQRPATSGGRPGFAGRPPAVWKVPPRNPHFTGRDGMLAELRGRLHASKGTMVVQALYGLGGVGKTQLVIEYAHRFAADYDLIWWLDAEQPALIGDQLAALATRLDLAPGATVTATVDRLLAELRGQTRWLLIFDNAERPRDIADYRPGGPGHMLVTSRYPGWGALGGRLEVDVLARAETIALLRARIPTLSEELADKLAAELGDLPLAAAQAAGYLEQTDLPPADYLRRFREHRETLLARGEVVGYAGRVDTAWALSLERLRGEDPAAVQLLELAAFLAPEPVPLTLFTGHPELLDEPLRTTAADPDALADTVGALVGYSLARRHPDAFKLHRLVQAVIRHRLPLDRQQASAHQVVAVVAAASPGDPEDPVSWAGYAQLAPHVLAGRGRMRNGRDRGVPPLLTAASAVRTPRTAASGRRPPSPRSDA
;
A
#
# COMPACT_ATOMS: atom_id res chain seq x y z
N MET A 1 -0.60 -43.19 23.50
CA MET A 1 0.03 -43.43 22.18
C MET A 1 1.29 -42.58 22.12
N SER A 2 2.46 -43.20 22.07
CA SER A 2 3.76 -42.50 22.04
C SER A 2 3.92 -41.81 20.68
N GLY A 3 3.86 -40.47 20.66
CA GLY A 3 4.10 -39.66 19.47
C GLY A 3 5.58 -39.68 19.09
N ARG A 4 5.87 -39.67 17.78
CA ARG A 4 7.22 -39.69 17.20
C ARG A 4 8.02 -38.46 17.69
N ARG A 5 9.25 -38.63 18.19
CA ARG A 5 10.16 -37.51 18.53
C ARG A 5 10.51 -36.72 17.27
N THR A 6 10.75 -35.43 17.43
CA THR A 6 11.13 -34.50 16.35
C THR A 6 12.49 -33.86 16.63
N ASP A 7 13.27 -33.59 15.60
CA ASP A 7 14.62 -33.01 15.75
C ASP A 7 14.52 -31.52 16.12
N PHE A 8 13.62 -30.80 15.47
CA PHE A 8 13.42 -29.36 15.67
C PHE A 8 11.95 -28.99 15.84
N PHE A 9 11.70 -28.06 16.75
CA PHE A 9 10.44 -27.32 16.83
C PHE A 9 10.71 -25.85 16.58
N LEU A 10 9.90 -25.20 15.73
CA LEU A 10 10.05 -23.79 15.40
C LEU A 10 8.99 -22.97 16.13
N SER A 11 9.43 -21.93 16.83
CA SER A 11 8.57 -20.95 17.47
C SER A 11 8.77 -19.60 16.80
N HIS A 12 7.67 -18.97 16.40
CA HIS A 12 7.67 -17.68 15.70
C HIS A 12 6.43 -16.86 16.07
N ALA A 13 6.47 -15.55 15.79
CA ALA A 13 5.25 -14.74 15.79
C ALA A 13 4.56 -14.85 14.43
N GLY A 14 3.26 -14.60 14.35
CA GLY A 14 2.50 -14.72 13.09
C GLY A 14 3.07 -13.90 11.92
N ARG A 15 3.72 -12.76 12.20
CA ARG A 15 4.43 -11.95 11.19
C ARG A 15 5.61 -12.71 10.55
N ASP A 16 6.23 -13.60 11.29
CA ASP A 16 7.49 -14.27 10.93
C ASP A 16 7.28 -15.67 10.33
N THR A 17 6.02 -16.03 10.05
CA THR A 17 5.64 -17.33 9.47
C THR A 17 6.45 -17.68 8.24
N ALA A 18 6.72 -16.71 7.34
CA ALA A 18 7.52 -16.96 6.14
C ALA A 18 8.96 -17.41 6.45
N TRP A 19 9.57 -16.87 7.51
CA TRP A 19 10.89 -17.31 7.97
C TRP A 19 10.82 -18.69 8.62
N ALA A 20 9.77 -18.96 9.40
CA ALA A 20 9.59 -20.25 10.04
C ALA A 20 9.34 -21.37 9.01
N GLU A 21 8.49 -21.15 8.02
CA GLU A 21 8.24 -22.09 6.92
C GLU A 21 9.51 -22.35 6.11
N TRP A 22 10.30 -21.30 5.80
CA TRP A 22 11.55 -21.46 5.10
C TRP A 22 12.56 -22.29 5.90
N LEU A 23 12.76 -21.98 7.19
CA LEU A 23 13.62 -22.75 8.09
C LEU A 23 13.18 -24.21 8.17
N ALA A 24 11.88 -24.47 8.34
CA ALA A 24 11.33 -25.81 8.40
C ALA A 24 11.57 -26.58 7.09
N TRP A 25 11.34 -25.94 5.95
CA TRP A 25 11.58 -26.53 4.63
C TRP A 25 13.06 -26.90 4.43
N GLN A 26 14.00 -26.00 4.72
CA GLN A 26 15.43 -26.27 4.58
C GLN A 26 15.91 -27.44 5.45
N LEU A 27 15.39 -27.52 6.69
CA LEU A 27 15.70 -28.62 7.61
C LEU A 27 15.13 -29.95 7.14
N GLN A 28 13.90 -29.97 6.62
CA GLN A 28 13.32 -31.18 6.03
C GLN A 28 14.10 -31.66 4.80
N GLN A 29 14.55 -30.73 3.94
CA GLN A 29 15.38 -31.07 2.78
C GLN A 29 16.75 -31.64 3.19
N ALA A 30 17.26 -31.25 4.36
CA ALA A 30 18.46 -31.82 4.95
C ALA A 30 18.20 -33.14 5.72
N GLY A 31 16.96 -33.65 5.72
CA GLY A 31 16.58 -34.94 6.30
C GLY A 31 16.16 -34.88 7.77
N TYR A 32 15.96 -33.70 8.35
CA TYR A 32 15.49 -33.54 9.73
C TYR A 32 13.97 -33.56 9.84
N SER A 33 13.48 -34.11 10.95
CA SER A 33 12.08 -34.02 11.34
C SER A 33 11.81 -32.70 12.05
N VAL A 34 10.83 -31.96 11.52
CA VAL A 34 10.50 -30.61 12.00
C VAL A 34 9.02 -30.56 12.37
N GLN A 35 8.72 -29.93 13.50
CA GLN A 35 7.36 -29.57 13.88
C GLN A 35 7.19 -28.05 13.77
N LEU A 36 6.12 -27.61 13.11
CA LEU A 36 5.75 -26.21 12.90
C LEU A 36 4.24 -26.05 13.12
N ASP A 37 3.83 -25.10 13.95
CA ASP A 37 2.43 -24.88 14.34
C ASP A 37 1.49 -24.65 13.15
N VAL A 38 1.89 -23.86 12.16
CA VAL A 38 1.12 -23.61 10.93
C VAL A 38 0.99 -24.82 10.00
N TRP A 39 1.82 -25.85 10.17
CA TRP A 39 1.77 -27.07 9.35
C TRP A 39 1.07 -28.22 10.07
N ASP A 40 1.19 -28.29 11.40
CA ASP A 40 0.87 -29.49 12.16
C ASP A 40 -0.38 -29.36 13.05
N TRP A 41 -0.92 -28.15 13.29
CA TRP A 41 -2.02 -27.93 14.23
C TRP A 41 -3.31 -27.51 13.53
N ALA A 42 -4.43 -28.09 13.97
CA ALA A 42 -5.74 -27.80 13.40
C ALA A 42 -6.40 -26.60 14.10
N PRO A 43 -7.20 -25.78 13.38
CA PRO A 43 -8.01 -24.73 13.99
C PRO A 43 -8.95 -25.29 15.08
N GLY A 44 -8.90 -24.72 16.28
CA GLY A 44 -9.75 -25.12 17.43
C GLY A 44 -9.06 -26.02 18.46
N GLU A 45 -7.79 -26.37 18.28
CA GLU A 45 -7.00 -27.10 19.28
C GLU A 45 -6.49 -26.18 20.42
N ASP A 46 -6.33 -26.73 21.63
CA ASP A 46 -5.74 -26.02 22.77
C ASP A 46 -4.26 -25.76 22.50
N PHE A 47 -3.97 -24.49 22.21
CA PHE A 47 -2.66 -24.01 21.83
C PHE A 47 -1.61 -24.27 22.93
N VAL A 48 -1.95 -24.06 24.21
CA VAL A 48 -0.99 -24.16 25.32
C VAL A 48 -0.59 -25.62 25.53
N ALA A 49 -1.57 -26.52 25.51
CA ALA A 49 -1.33 -27.96 25.63
C ALA A 49 -0.51 -28.51 24.45
N ARG A 50 -0.72 -27.99 23.22
CA ARG A 50 0.05 -28.39 22.03
C ARG A 50 1.49 -27.88 22.06
N MET A 51 1.70 -26.67 22.56
CA MET A 51 3.02 -26.09 22.76
C MET A 51 3.85 -26.89 23.76
N GLU A 52 3.28 -27.21 24.92
CA GLU A 52 3.95 -28.02 25.94
C GLU A 52 4.33 -29.41 25.40
N ALA A 53 3.40 -30.07 24.70
CA ALA A 53 3.66 -31.34 24.05
C ALA A 53 4.70 -31.27 22.92
N ALA A 54 4.79 -30.15 22.19
CA ALA A 54 5.80 -29.94 21.15
C ALA A 54 7.20 -29.77 21.76
N LEU A 55 7.29 -28.99 22.84
CA LEU A 55 8.54 -28.76 23.58
C LEU A 55 9.08 -30.05 24.21
N GLU A 56 8.22 -30.92 24.73
CA GLU A 56 8.64 -32.23 25.25
C GLU A 56 9.22 -33.15 24.16
N ARG A 57 8.68 -33.09 22.95
CA ARG A 57 9.01 -34.01 21.85
C ARG A 57 10.20 -33.58 21.01
N ALA A 58 10.49 -32.28 20.96
CA ALA A 58 11.46 -31.71 20.04
C ALA A 58 12.86 -31.58 20.67
N ASP A 59 13.89 -32.18 20.07
CA ASP A 59 15.25 -32.17 20.65
C ASP A 59 15.83 -30.76 20.76
N ARG A 60 15.53 -29.85 19.82
CA ARG A 60 15.86 -28.42 19.90
C ARG A 60 14.69 -27.51 19.54
N LEU A 61 14.64 -26.34 20.18
CA LEU A 61 13.73 -25.25 19.85
C LEU A 61 14.48 -24.18 19.04
N LEU A 62 14.00 -23.86 17.85
CA LEU A 62 14.45 -22.71 17.06
C LEU A 62 13.48 -21.54 17.28
N ALA A 63 13.94 -20.50 17.95
CA ALA A 63 13.14 -19.31 18.24
C ALA A 63 13.45 -18.21 17.23
N VAL A 64 12.51 -17.90 16.33
CA VAL A 64 12.66 -16.83 15.33
C VAL A 64 12.53 -15.47 16.03
N CYS A 65 13.66 -14.84 16.30
CA CYS A 65 13.76 -13.66 17.15
C CYS A 65 13.59 -12.39 16.32
N THR A 66 12.47 -11.71 16.53
CA THR A 66 12.08 -10.41 15.98
C THR A 66 11.47 -9.54 17.08
N GLU A 67 11.26 -8.25 16.83
CA GLU A 67 10.52 -7.41 17.78
C GLU A 67 9.08 -7.91 17.98
N ALA A 68 8.46 -8.47 16.92
CA ALA A 68 7.14 -9.08 16.98
C ALA A 68 7.11 -10.36 17.83
N TYR A 69 8.16 -11.18 17.77
CA TYR A 69 8.32 -12.36 18.63
C TYR A 69 8.29 -11.98 20.11
N PHE A 70 9.06 -10.96 20.49
CA PHE A 70 9.18 -10.54 21.89
C PHE A 70 7.98 -9.75 22.43
N SER A 71 7.21 -9.10 21.55
CA SER A 71 6.00 -8.35 21.92
C SER A 71 4.71 -9.18 21.91
N SER A 72 4.74 -10.37 21.31
CA SER A 72 3.61 -11.30 21.32
C SER A 72 3.42 -11.98 22.69
N ALA A 73 2.27 -12.63 22.91
CA ALA A 73 2.01 -13.47 24.08
C ALA A 73 3.11 -14.54 24.31
N PHE A 74 3.85 -14.91 23.25
CA PHE A 74 4.97 -15.85 23.28
C PHE A 74 6.29 -15.25 23.79
N GLY A 75 6.49 -13.94 23.64
CA GLY A 75 7.63 -13.20 24.19
C GLY A 75 7.43 -12.67 25.62
N GLY A 76 6.19 -12.79 26.12
CA GLY A 76 5.71 -12.22 27.37
C GLY A 76 6.26 -12.85 28.66
N ALA A 77 5.79 -12.35 29.82
CA ALA A 77 6.26 -12.77 31.14
C ALA A 77 5.91 -14.24 31.50
N GLU A 78 4.80 -14.78 30.99
CA GLU A 78 4.34 -16.14 31.29
C GLU A 78 5.23 -17.23 30.67
N LEU A 79 5.59 -17.13 29.39
CA LEU A 79 6.54 -18.07 28.76
C LEU A 79 7.93 -17.95 29.41
N ARG A 80 8.37 -16.73 29.76
CA ARG A 80 9.62 -16.49 30.51
C ARG A 80 9.64 -17.16 31.88
N ALA A 81 8.50 -17.20 32.58
CA ALA A 81 8.37 -17.89 33.86
C ALA A 81 8.38 -19.42 33.70
N ALA A 82 7.70 -19.96 32.68
CA ALA A 82 7.73 -21.38 32.33
C ALA A 82 9.14 -21.85 31.92
N PHE A 83 9.89 -21.03 31.17
CA PHE A 83 11.28 -21.32 30.79
C PHE A 83 12.27 -21.24 31.95
N ALA A 84 12.10 -20.28 32.87
CA ALA A 84 12.97 -20.16 34.04
C ALA A 84 12.84 -21.33 35.02
N GLN A 85 11.69 -22.02 35.02
CA GLN A 85 11.39 -23.15 35.91
C GLN A 85 11.68 -24.52 35.29
N SER A 86 11.87 -24.61 33.96
CA SER A 86 12.09 -25.88 33.26
C SER A 86 13.57 -26.25 33.15
N THR A 87 14.02 -27.22 33.95
CA THR A 87 15.35 -27.87 33.79
C THR A 87 15.47 -28.69 32.50
N ALA A 88 14.36 -29.04 31.85
CA ALA A 88 14.32 -29.87 30.64
C ALA A 88 14.77 -29.14 29.35
N MET A 89 14.93 -27.81 29.41
CA MET A 89 15.26 -26.94 28.26
C MET A 89 16.67 -26.34 28.29
N GLN A 90 17.48 -26.62 29.33
CA GLN A 90 18.87 -26.15 29.39
C GLN A 90 19.69 -26.64 28.18
N GLY A 91 20.12 -25.70 27.32
CA GLY A 91 20.97 -25.97 26.15
C GLY A 91 20.24 -26.39 24.87
N ARG A 92 18.89 -26.37 24.83
CA ARG A 92 18.07 -26.81 23.67
C ARG A 92 17.54 -25.67 22.81
N ILE A 93 17.64 -24.43 23.27
CA ILE A 93 17.12 -23.25 22.56
C ILE A 93 18.21 -22.64 21.67
N VAL A 94 17.87 -22.40 20.41
CA VAL A 94 18.70 -21.69 19.45
C VAL A 94 17.95 -20.43 19.01
N PRO A 95 18.39 -19.23 19.44
CA PRO A 95 17.84 -17.98 18.94
C PRO A 95 18.25 -17.80 17.47
N VAL A 96 17.28 -17.65 16.58
CA VAL A 96 17.50 -17.38 15.15
C VAL A 96 17.18 -15.92 14.87
N ILE A 97 18.21 -15.13 14.54
CA ILE A 97 18.08 -13.70 14.27
C ILE A 97 17.88 -13.51 12.77
N VAL A 98 16.71 -12.99 12.39
CA VAL A 98 16.33 -12.77 10.99
C VAL A 98 16.25 -11.28 10.62
N GLU A 99 16.15 -10.41 11.63
CA GLU A 99 16.26 -8.96 11.53
C GLU A 99 17.04 -8.39 12.74
N PRO A 100 17.60 -7.17 12.65
CA PRO A 100 18.26 -6.55 13.79
C PRO A 100 17.31 -6.40 14.99
N VAL A 101 17.59 -7.08 16.10
CA VAL A 101 16.76 -7.05 17.31
C VAL A 101 17.63 -7.07 18.57
N THR A 102 17.17 -6.36 19.61
CA THR A 102 17.81 -6.41 20.94
C THR A 102 17.25 -7.60 21.72
N LEU A 103 18.09 -8.59 22.00
CA LEU A 103 17.68 -9.80 22.72
C LEU A 103 17.41 -9.50 24.21
N PRO A 104 16.29 -9.99 24.77
CA PRO A 104 16.04 -9.91 26.21
C PRO A 104 17.13 -10.66 27.01
N PRO A 105 17.34 -10.33 28.31
CA PRO A 105 18.41 -10.90 29.14
C PRO A 105 18.47 -12.43 29.21
N LEU A 106 17.33 -13.12 29.03
CA LEU A 106 17.24 -14.58 28.99
C LEU A 106 17.92 -15.19 27.73
N TYR A 107 17.88 -14.48 26.61
CA TYR A 107 18.42 -14.92 25.32
C TYR A 107 19.83 -14.37 25.06
N ALA A 108 20.21 -13.29 25.72
CA ALA A 108 21.52 -12.65 25.60
C ALA A 108 22.74 -13.59 25.78
N PRO A 109 22.75 -14.57 26.71
CA PRO A 109 23.91 -15.46 26.88
C PRO A 109 23.93 -16.66 25.90
N LEU A 110 22.89 -16.85 25.08
CA LEU A 110 22.78 -18.00 24.18
C LEU A 110 23.57 -17.78 22.87
N ILE A 111 24.17 -18.86 22.35
CA ILE A 111 24.80 -18.83 21.02
C ILE A 111 23.69 -18.71 19.97
N ARG A 112 23.68 -17.58 19.26
CA ARG A 112 22.65 -17.24 18.28
C ARG A 112 23.03 -17.70 16.87
N LEU A 113 22.02 -18.13 16.11
CA LEU A 113 22.09 -18.29 14.67
C LEU A 113 21.68 -16.97 14.02
N ASP A 114 22.66 -16.20 13.56
CA ASP A 114 22.41 -14.92 12.90
C ASP A 114 22.33 -15.11 11.38
N LEU A 115 21.14 -14.89 10.82
CA LEU A 115 20.84 -14.96 9.39
C LEU A 115 20.63 -13.55 8.78
N THR A 116 20.86 -12.49 9.55
CA THR A 116 20.60 -11.13 9.10
C THR A 116 21.44 -10.78 7.87
N GLY A 117 20.78 -10.29 6.82
CA GLY A 117 21.44 -9.81 5.61
C GLY A 117 22.13 -10.88 4.75
N LEU A 118 21.92 -12.17 5.03
CA LEU A 118 22.40 -13.26 4.18
C LEU A 118 21.44 -13.52 3.02
N ASP A 119 21.97 -13.88 1.86
CA ASP A 119 21.17 -14.45 0.78
C ASP A 119 20.75 -15.90 1.10
N GLU A 120 19.82 -16.46 0.32
CA GLU A 120 19.26 -17.78 0.60
C GLU A 120 20.33 -18.88 0.66
N ALA A 121 21.31 -18.87 -0.27
CA ALA A 121 22.37 -19.87 -0.30
C ALA A 121 23.28 -19.77 0.93
N ALA A 122 23.67 -18.56 1.32
CA ALA A 122 24.48 -18.31 2.51
C ALA A 122 23.69 -18.59 3.81
N ALA A 123 22.40 -18.27 3.85
CA ALA A 123 21.53 -18.55 4.97
C ALA A 123 21.32 -20.06 5.16
N THR A 124 21.06 -20.82 4.09
CA THR A 124 20.95 -22.28 4.13
C THR A 124 22.26 -22.91 4.58
N ALA A 125 23.40 -22.50 4.00
CA ALA A 125 24.70 -23.03 4.39
C ALA A 125 25.00 -22.78 5.87
N ARG A 126 24.70 -21.58 6.39
CA ARG A 126 24.92 -21.21 7.78
C ARG A 126 23.95 -21.89 8.75
N LEU A 127 22.70 -22.09 8.33
CA LEU A 127 21.69 -22.84 9.08
C LEU A 127 22.17 -24.28 9.29
N LEU A 128 22.59 -24.96 8.21
CA LEU A 128 23.03 -26.34 8.27
C LEU A 128 24.35 -26.49 9.04
N ASP A 129 25.36 -25.66 8.75
CA ASP A 129 26.67 -25.67 9.44
C ASP A 129 26.54 -25.55 10.96
N ARG A 130 25.65 -24.67 11.44
CA ARG A 130 25.48 -24.40 12.87
C ARG A 130 24.56 -25.38 13.60
N LEU A 131 23.71 -26.09 12.88
CA LEU A 131 22.78 -27.06 13.45
C LEU A 131 23.28 -28.52 13.33
N THR A 132 24.24 -28.80 12.45
CA THR A 132 24.94 -30.10 12.40
C THR A 132 26.12 -30.16 13.38
N PRO A 133 26.21 -31.18 14.26
CA PRO A 133 27.39 -31.38 15.09
C PRO A 133 28.56 -31.95 14.26
N GLY A 134 29.56 -31.13 13.96
CA GLY A 134 30.80 -31.58 13.33
C GLY A 134 31.87 -30.51 13.34
N ARG A 135 33.09 -30.84 13.77
CA ARG A 135 34.27 -29.98 13.57
C ARG A 135 34.56 -29.93 12.06
N PRO A 136 34.88 -28.75 11.48
CA PRO A 136 35.18 -28.66 10.04
C PRO A 136 36.30 -29.63 9.66
N THR A 137 36.06 -30.48 8.67
CA THR A 137 37.04 -31.43 8.11
C THR A 137 37.93 -30.81 7.04
N ALA A 138 37.65 -29.56 6.65
CA ALA A 138 38.44 -28.77 5.71
C ALA A 138 38.87 -27.44 6.35
N PRO A 139 40.07 -26.91 6.00
CA PRO A 139 40.53 -25.63 6.49
C PRO A 139 39.59 -24.50 6.04
N PRO A 140 39.26 -23.53 6.92
CA PRO A 140 38.41 -22.41 6.55
C PRO A 140 39.08 -21.58 5.46
N PRO A 141 38.32 -21.08 4.47
CA PRO A 141 38.88 -20.21 3.42
C PRO A 141 39.46 -18.92 4.04
N PHE A 142 40.57 -18.46 3.48
CA PHE A 142 41.25 -17.22 3.88
C PHE A 142 40.30 -16.02 3.67
N PRO A 143 40.22 -15.05 4.61
CA PRO A 143 39.28 -13.93 4.49
C PRO A 143 39.63 -13.07 3.27
N GLN A 144 38.87 -13.22 2.18
CA GLN A 144 38.93 -12.35 1.02
C GLN A 144 37.80 -11.31 1.10
N ARG A 145 38.15 -10.05 0.84
CA ARG A 145 37.19 -8.96 0.66
C ARG A 145 36.39 -9.26 -0.63
N PRO A 146 35.05 -9.25 -0.63
CA PRO A 146 34.28 -9.78 -1.76
C PRO A 146 34.59 -9.02 -3.05
N ALA A 147 35.06 -9.73 -4.06
CA ALA A 147 35.18 -9.23 -5.42
C ALA A 147 33.79 -9.02 -6.00
N THR A 148 33.51 -7.80 -6.46
CA THR A 148 32.29 -7.44 -7.19
C THR A 148 32.25 -8.17 -8.53
N SER A 149 31.44 -9.20 -8.62
CA SER A 149 30.98 -9.82 -9.88
C SER A 149 29.46 -9.97 -9.81
N GLY A 150 28.80 -9.77 -10.95
CA GLY A 150 27.39 -9.40 -11.07
C GLY A 150 26.38 -10.43 -10.57
N GLY A 151 25.20 -9.91 -10.19
CA GLY A 151 24.09 -10.66 -9.61
C GLY A 151 24.00 -10.44 -8.10
N ARG A 152 23.44 -9.31 -7.67
CA ARG A 152 23.12 -9.06 -6.25
C ARG A 152 21.66 -9.44 -6.00
N PRO A 153 21.36 -10.48 -5.20
CA PRO A 153 20.08 -10.58 -4.50
C PRO A 153 19.97 -9.43 -3.49
N GLY A 154 18.79 -8.80 -3.44
CA GLY A 154 18.50 -7.69 -2.52
C GLY A 154 18.47 -8.10 -1.05
N PHE A 155 18.94 -7.20 -0.19
CA PHE A 155 18.96 -7.30 1.27
C PHE A 155 17.54 -7.39 1.86
N ALA A 156 17.31 -8.30 2.81
CA ALA A 156 16.04 -8.42 3.53
C ALA A 156 15.67 -7.08 4.23
N GLY A 157 14.53 -6.52 3.86
CA GLY A 157 13.98 -5.29 4.46
C GLY A 157 14.33 -3.99 3.73
N ARG A 158 15.15 -4.01 2.67
CA ARG A 158 15.33 -2.84 1.79
C ARG A 158 14.43 -3.00 0.56
N PRO A 159 13.61 -1.99 0.20
CA PRO A 159 12.89 -2.05 -1.07
C PRO A 159 13.89 -2.18 -2.24
N PRO A 160 13.52 -2.85 -3.34
CA PRO A 160 14.35 -2.94 -4.54
C PRO A 160 14.85 -1.58 -5.01
N ALA A 161 15.96 -1.58 -5.75
CA ALA A 161 16.57 -0.36 -6.28
C ALA A 161 15.58 0.47 -7.13
N VAL A 162 14.66 -0.21 -7.80
CA VAL A 162 13.54 0.39 -8.51
C VAL A 162 12.26 0.13 -7.72
N TRP A 163 11.85 1.15 -6.98
CA TRP A 163 10.69 1.11 -6.10
C TRP A 163 9.83 2.36 -6.27
N LYS A 164 8.57 2.15 -6.62
CA LYS A 164 7.52 3.16 -6.54
C LYS A 164 6.28 2.49 -5.96
N VAL A 165 6.05 2.63 -4.67
CA VAL A 165 4.85 2.14 -3.97
C VAL A 165 4.44 3.21 -2.95
N PRO A 166 3.14 3.48 -2.78
CA PRO A 166 2.68 4.38 -1.74
C PRO A 166 3.19 4.00 -0.34
N PRO A 167 3.27 4.97 0.60
CA PRO A 167 3.66 4.69 1.98
C PRO A 167 2.80 3.58 2.59
N ARG A 168 3.44 2.72 3.38
CA ARG A 168 2.75 1.66 4.12
C ARG A 168 1.80 2.29 5.13
N ASN A 169 0.62 1.70 5.28
CA ASN A 169 -0.33 2.13 6.31
C ASN A 169 0.06 1.48 7.66
N PRO A 170 0.46 2.26 8.68
CA PRO A 170 0.85 1.70 9.98
C PRO A 170 -0.33 1.08 10.74
N HIS A 171 -1.57 1.41 10.38
CA HIS A 171 -2.79 0.88 10.98
C HIS A 171 -3.44 -0.23 10.13
N PHE A 172 -2.73 -0.80 9.17
CA PHE A 172 -3.22 -1.95 8.41
C PHE A 172 -3.51 -3.12 9.36
N THR A 173 -4.71 -3.68 9.31
CA THR A 173 -5.18 -4.73 10.23
C THR A 173 -5.89 -5.83 9.45
N GLY A 174 -5.64 -7.09 9.84
CA GLY A 174 -6.27 -8.27 9.24
C GLY A 174 -5.75 -8.60 7.83
N ARG A 175 -6.49 -9.44 7.11
CA ARG A 175 -6.21 -9.91 5.74
C ARG A 175 -4.96 -10.76 5.57
N ASP A 176 -4.38 -11.29 6.63
CA ASP A 176 -3.20 -12.17 6.56
C ASP A 176 -3.44 -13.39 5.65
N GLY A 177 -4.60 -14.04 5.79
CA GLY A 177 -4.97 -15.17 4.93
C GLY A 177 -5.10 -14.78 3.46
N MET A 178 -5.65 -13.60 3.17
CA MET A 178 -5.80 -13.08 1.80
C MET A 178 -4.46 -12.66 1.20
N LEU A 179 -3.54 -12.13 2.00
CA LEU A 179 -2.16 -11.83 1.58
C LEU A 179 -1.41 -13.12 1.24
N ALA A 180 -1.53 -14.16 2.08
CA ALA A 180 -0.94 -15.46 1.84
C ALA A 180 -1.52 -16.12 0.57
N GLU A 181 -2.84 -16.06 0.40
CA GLU A 181 -3.52 -16.56 -0.80
C GLU A 181 -3.06 -15.80 -2.05
N LEU A 182 -2.96 -14.48 -2.00
CA LEU A 182 -2.48 -13.65 -3.10
C LEU A 182 -1.04 -14.04 -3.49
N ARG A 183 -0.16 -14.22 -2.51
CA ARG A 183 1.22 -14.68 -2.72
C ARG A 183 1.24 -16.05 -3.39
N GLY A 184 0.49 -17.01 -2.85
CA GLY A 184 0.40 -18.36 -3.42
C GLY A 184 -0.08 -18.35 -4.87
N ARG A 185 -1.11 -17.56 -5.19
CA ARG A 185 -1.62 -17.39 -6.55
C ARG A 185 -0.62 -16.75 -7.51
N LEU A 186 0.19 -15.79 -7.04
CA LEU A 186 1.24 -15.17 -7.84
C LEU A 186 2.37 -16.15 -8.15
N HIS A 187 2.75 -16.99 -7.19
CA HIS A 187 3.84 -17.96 -7.36
C HIS A 187 3.41 -19.34 -7.91
N ALA A 188 2.12 -19.52 -8.24
CA ALA A 188 1.58 -20.80 -8.69
C ALA A 188 2.14 -21.27 -10.05
N SER A 189 2.51 -20.33 -10.94
CA SER A 189 3.00 -20.64 -12.29
C SER A 189 4.47 -20.29 -12.44
N LYS A 190 5.29 -21.25 -12.89
CA LYS A 190 6.70 -21.02 -13.24
C LYS A 190 6.83 -20.76 -14.74
N GLY A 191 7.45 -19.63 -15.12
CA GLY A 191 7.83 -19.34 -16.51
C GLY A 191 6.83 -18.53 -17.35
N THR A 192 5.68 -18.15 -16.79
CA THR A 192 4.71 -17.26 -17.45
C THR A 192 4.32 -16.09 -16.55
N MET A 193 3.98 -14.95 -17.13
CA MET A 193 3.47 -13.80 -16.40
C MET A 193 2.18 -14.18 -15.67
N VAL A 194 2.10 -13.85 -14.39
CA VAL A 194 0.89 -14.04 -13.59
C VAL A 194 0.22 -12.69 -13.37
N VAL A 195 -1.05 -12.61 -13.75
CA VAL A 195 -1.90 -11.45 -13.49
C VAL A 195 -2.93 -11.82 -12.45
N GLN A 196 -3.03 -11.05 -11.36
CA GLN A 196 -4.10 -11.18 -10.37
C GLN A 196 -4.85 -9.86 -10.25
N ALA A 197 -6.14 -9.90 -10.56
CA ALA A 197 -7.05 -8.78 -10.39
C ALA A 197 -7.84 -8.90 -9.09
N LEU A 198 -7.57 -7.99 -8.16
CA LEU A 198 -8.33 -7.80 -6.95
C LEU A 198 -9.56 -6.95 -7.25
N TYR A 199 -10.74 -7.50 -7.07
CA TYR A 199 -12.01 -6.80 -7.34
C TYR A 199 -12.92 -6.81 -6.10
N GLY A 200 -13.88 -5.88 -6.05
CA GLY A 200 -14.82 -5.77 -4.94
C GLY A 200 -15.37 -4.36 -4.78
N LEU A 201 -16.20 -4.15 -3.77
CA LEU A 201 -16.89 -2.88 -3.52
C LEU A 201 -15.91 -1.73 -3.21
N GLY A 202 -16.35 -0.48 -3.37
CA GLY A 202 -15.50 0.70 -3.11
C GLY A 202 -15.28 0.93 -1.62
N GLY A 203 -14.03 0.99 -1.14
CA GLY A 203 -13.75 1.20 0.30
C GLY A 203 -13.51 -0.08 1.12
N VAL A 204 -13.56 -1.26 0.50
CA VAL A 204 -13.18 -2.55 1.14
C VAL A 204 -11.68 -2.73 1.37
N GLY A 205 -10.85 -1.84 0.84
CA GLY A 205 -9.40 -1.84 1.11
C GLY A 205 -8.51 -2.55 0.08
N LYS A 206 -8.98 -2.85 -1.14
CA LYS A 206 -8.14 -3.45 -2.23
C LYS A 206 -6.77 -2.77 -2.39
N THR A 207 -6.77 -1.45 -2.53
CA THR A 207 -5.54 -0.64 -2.66
C THR A 207 -4.63 -0.82 -1.44
N GLN A 208 -5.20 -0.90 -0.23
CA GLN A 208 -4.42 -1.12 1.00
C GLN A 208 -3.84 -2.53 1.06
N LEU A 209 -4.59 -3.54 0.62
CA LEU A 209 -4.13 -4.92 0.54
C LEU A 209 -2.94 -5.06 -0.42
N VAL A 210 -2.97 -4.40 -1.58
CA VAL A 210 -1.85 -4.42 -2.53
C VAL A 210 -0.65 -3.63 -2.04
N ILE A 211 -0.86 -2.48 -1.39
CA ILE A 211 0.23 -1.74 -0.72
C ILE A 211 0.90 -2.64 0.30
N GLU A 212 0.12 -3.26 1.18
CA GLU A 212 0.66 -4.15 2.20
C GLU A 212 1.40 -5.34 1.60
N TYR A 213 0.85 -5.96 0.55
CA TYR A 213 1.52 -7.03 -0.19
C TYR A 213 2.89 -6.58 -0.70
N ALA A 214 2.96 -5.42 -1.38
CA ALA A 214 4.19 -4.91 -1.96
C ALA A 214 5.26 -4.63 -0.89
N HIS A 215 4.88 -4.08 0.26
CA HIS A 215 5.80 -3.86 1.39
C HIS A 215 6.23 -5.16 2.06
N ARG A 216 5.28 -6.06 2.35
CA ARG A 216 5.53 -7.32 3.08
C ARG A 216 6.38 -8.30 2.28
N PHE A 217 6.20 -8.34 0.96
CA PHE A 217 6.87 -9.26 0.06
C PHE A 217 7.83 -8.54 -0.90
N ALA A 218 8.33 -7.36 -0.50
CA ALA A 218 9.26 -6.56 -1.31
C ALA A 218 10.50 -7.36 -1.77
N ALA A 219 10.99 -8.26 -0.91
CA ALA A 219 12.16 -9.10 -1.19
C ALA A 219 11.93 -10.16 -2.28
N ASP A 220 10.69 -10.45 -2.67
CA ASP A 220 10.38 -11.36 -3.76
C ASP A 220 10.64 -10.73 -5.15
N TYR A 221 10.96 -9.42 -5.18
CA TYR A 221 11.08 -8.64 -6.40
C TYR A 221 12.36 -7.78 -6.44
N ASP A 222 12.90 -7.62 -7.65
CA ASP A 222 14.02 -6.71 -7.96
C ASP A 222 13.51 -5.35 -8.46
N LEU A 223 12.21 -5.28 -8.81
CA LEU A 223 11.52 -4.09 -9.28
C LEU A 223 10.06 -4.12 -8.82
N ILE A 224 9.59 -3.05 -8.17
CA ILE A 224 8.15 -2.84 -7.91
C ILE A 224 7.74 -1.46 -8.37
N TRP A 225 6.75 -1.39 -9.25
CA TRP A 225 6.27 -0.12 -9.81
C TRP A 225 4.76 0.02 -9.75
N TRP A 226 4.31 1.07 -9.06
CA TRP A 226 2.92 1.45 -8.91
C TRP A 226 2.49 2.45 -9.98
N LEU A 227 1.39 2.10 -10.64
CA LEU A 227 0.73 2.84 -11.71
C LEU A 227 -0.69 3.17 -11.26
N ASP A 228 -1.06 4.45 -11.34
CA ASP A 228 -2.47 4.82 -11.30
C ASP A 228 -3.10 4.52 -12.66
N ALA A 229 -4.07 3.62 -12.68
CA ALA A 229 -4.76 3.16 -13.88
C ALA A 229 -6.20 3.70 -14.00
N GLU A 230 -6.60 4.66 -13.16
CA GLU A 230 -7.92 5.29 -13.27
C GLU A 230 -8.03 6.15 -14.53
N GLN A 231 -6.91 6.71 -15.00
CA GLN A 231 -6.84 7.47 -16.24
C GLN A 231 -5.97 6.71 -17.26
N PRO A 232 -6.56 5.88 -18.14
CA PRO A 232 -5.81 5.07 -19.10
C PRO A 232 -4.85 5.87 -19.97
N ALA A 233 -5.21 7.12 -20.28
CA ALA A 233 -4.41 8.05 -21.08
C ALA A 233 -3.07 8.46 -20.42
N LEU A 234 -2.89 8.24 -19.11
CA LEU A 234 -1.68 8.58 -18.35
C LEU A 234 -0.81 7.36 -18.04
N ILE A 235 -1.26 6.13 -18.37
CA ILE A 235 -0.50 4.91 -18.05
C ILE A 235 0.81 4.87 -18.84
N GLY A 236 0.77 5.24 -20.13
CA GLY A 236 1.96 5.29 -20.99
C GLY A 236 3.06 6.19 -20.44
N ASP A 237 2.71 7.38 -19.94
CA ASP A 237 3.67 8.34 -19.37
C ASP A 237 4.29 7.80 -18.07
N GLN A 238 3.48 7.16 -17.23
CA GLN A 238 3.97 6.54 -15.98
C GLN A 238 4.90 5.34 -16.23
N LEU A 239 4.68 4.60 -17.33
CA LEU A 239 5.57 3.53 -17.77
C LEU A 239 6.84 4.10 -18.44
N ALA A 240 6.75 5.18 -19.21
CA ALA A 240 7.93 5.86 -19.74
C ALA A 240 8.84 6.36 -18.60
N ALA A 241 8.27 6.85 -17.49
CA ALA A 241 9.04 7.20 -16.30
C ALA A 241 9.77 5.99 -15.67
N LEU A 242 9.19 4.79 -15.71
CA LEU A 242 9.87 3.55 -15.32
C LEU A 242 11.03 3.23 -16.28
N ALA A 243 10.83 3.38 -17.58
CA ALA A 243 11.88 3.17 -18.57
C ALA A 243 13.09 4.09 -18.31
N THR A 244 12.84 5.37 -18.03
CA THR A 244 13.89 6.31 -17.61
C THR A 244 14.57 5.88 -16.32
N ARG A 245 13.82 5.37 -15.34
CA ARG A 245 14.38 4.90 -14.07
C ARG A 245 15.28 3.66 -14.22
N LEU A 246 15.05 2.89 -15.28
CA LEU A 246 15.87 1.75 -15.70
C LEU A 246 16.99 2.14 -16.67
N ASP A 247 17.24 3.45 -16.85
CA ASP A 247 18.25 3.98 -17.75
C ASP A 247 18.10 3.51 -19.21
N LEU A 248 16.86 3.21 -19.65
CA LEU A 248 16.55 2.85 -21.02
C LEU A 248 16.55 4.08 -21.92
N ALA A 249 17.15 3.96 -23.10
CA ALA A 249 17.15 5.04 -24.08
C ALA A 249 15.71 5.39 -24.51
N PRO A 250 15.31 6.67 -24.49
CA PRO A 250 13.98 7.09 -24.90
C PRO A 250 13.73 6.77 -26.38
N GLY A 251 12.50 6.36 -26.69
CA GLY A 251 12.02 6.21 -28.06
C GLY A 251 11.62 7.54 -28.68
N ALA A 252 11.33 7.55 -29.98
CA ALA A 252 10.81 8.73 -30.67
C ALA A 252 9.42 9.16 -30.17
N THR A 253 8.69 8.23 -29.55
CA THR A 253 7.38 8.46 -28.93
C THR A 253 7.32 7.79 -27.56
N VAL A 254 6.35 8.19 -26.73
CA VAL A 254 6.06 7.52 -25.45
C VAL A 254 5.79 6.03 -25.69
N THR A 255 4.97 5.68 -26.69
CA THR A 255 4.68 4.28 -27.07
C THR A 255 5.96 3.50 -27.38
N ALA A 256 6.87 4.05 -28.19
CA ALA A 256 8.12 3.37 -28.52
C ALA A 256 9.03 3.19 -27.29
N THR A 257 8.96 4.10 -26.32
CA THR A 257 9.67 3.97 -25.03
C THR A 257 9.06 2.86 -24.18
N VAL A 258 7.73 2.80 -24.11
CA VAL A 258 6.99 1.75 -23.40
C VAL A 258 7.27 0.39 -24.04
N ASP A 259 7.25 0.26 -25.36
CA ASP A 259 7.54 -1.00 -26.06
C ASP A 259 8.94 -1.54 -25.72
N ARG A 260 9.94 -0.65 -25.61
CA ARG A 260 11.29 -1.02 -25.16
C ARG A 260 11.29 -1.50 -23.71
N LEU A 261 10.59 -0.80 -22.82
CA LEU A 261 10.44 -1.23 -21.42
C LEU A 261 9.77 -2.61 -21.33
N LEU A 262 8.68 -2.84 -22.06
CA LEU A 262 7.97 -4.11 -22.06
C LEU A 262 8.87 -5.24 -22.59
N ALA A 263 9.69 -4.98 -23.60
CA ALA A 263 10.68 -5.93 -24.10
C ALA A 263 11.78 -6.24 -23.07
N GLU A 264 12.26 -5.22 -22.35
CA GLU A 264 13.25 -5.38 -21.26
C GLU A 264 12.69 -6.25 -20.12
N LEU A 265 11.48 -5.91 -19.64
CA LEU A 265 10.81 -6.66 -18.56
C LEU A 265 10.50 -8.10 -18.94
N ARG A 266 10.30 -8.42 -20.24
CA ARG A 266 10.11 -9.79 -20.72
C ARG A 266 11.31 -10.69 -20.44
N GLY A 267 12.52 -10.14 -20.43
CA GLY A 267 13.76 -10.85 -20.14
C GLY A 267 14.04 -11.02 -18.64
N GLN A 268 13.30 -10.33 -17.78
CA GLN A 268 13.44 -10.35 -16.33
C GLN A 268 12.37 -11.27 -15.71
N THR A 269 12.60 -11.74 -14.48
CA THR A 269 11.72 -12.73 -13.82
C THR A 269 11.10 -12.23 -12.51
N ARG A 270 11.66 -11.17 -11.91
CA ARG A 270 11.36 -10.72 -10.54
C ARG A 270 10.86 -9.28 -10.50
N TRP A 271 9.91 -8.95 -11.36
CA TRP A 271 9.26 -7.62 -11.35
C TRP A 271 7.80 -7.72 -10.92
N LEU A 272 7.31 -6.66 -10.29
CA LEU A 272 5.91 -6.45 -9.93
C LEU A 272 5.42 -5.12 -10.50
N LEU A 273 4.46 -5.18 -11.42
CA LEU A 273 3.71 -4.00 -11.86
C LEU A 273 2.34 -3.98 -11.18
N ILE A 274 2.02 -2.86 -10.54
CA ILE A 274 0.74 -2.67 -9.83
C ILE A 274 -0.08 -1.62 -10.58
N PHE A 275 -1.22 -2.00 -11.11
CA PHE A 275 -2.21 -1.12 -11.73
C PHE A 275 -3.36 -0.89 -10.75
N ASP A 276 -3.32 0.22 -10.02
CA ASP A 276 -4.39 0.57 -9.09
C ASP A 276 -5.55 1.23 -9.82
N ASN A 277 -6.77 0.82 -9.48
CA ASN A 277 -8.00 1.42 -9.93
C ASN A 277 -8.28 1.34 -11.44
N ALA A 278 -7.82 0.28 -12.10
CA ALA A 278 -8.13 0.04 -13.50
C ALA A 278 -9.64 -0.23 -13.69
N GLU A 279 -10.26 0.42 -14.69
CA GLU A 279 -11.69 0.26 -14.95
C GLU A 279 -12.01 -1.04 -15.69
N ARG A 280 -11.31 -1.31 -16.80
CA ARG A 280 -11.55 -2.47 -17.65
C ARG A 280 -10.24 -3.16 -18.07
N PRO A 281 -10.29 -4.48 -18.35
CA PRO A 281 -9.16 -5.23 -18.91
C PRO A 281 -8.48 -4.59 -20.12
N ARG A 282 -9.28 -4.09 -21.06
CA ARG A 282 -8.77 -3.48 -22.30
C ARG A 282 -7.88 -2.26 -22.05
N ASP A 283 -8.07 -1.57 -20.92
CA ASP A 283 -7.36 -0.33 -20.62
C ASP A 283 -5.89 -0.58 -20.25
N ILE A 284 -5.55 -1.83 -19.89
CA ILE A 284 -4.19 -2.22 -19.54
C ILE A 284 -3.62 -3.35 -20.41
N ALA A 285 -4.40 -3.85 -21.37
CA ALA A 285 -4.05 -5.03 -22.15
C ALA A 285 -2.75 -4.87 -22.95
N ASP A 286 -2.52 -3.66 -23.48
CA ASP A 286 -1.35 -3.33 -24.30
C ASP A 286 -0.08 -3.14 -23.45
N TYR A 287 -0.20 -3.03 -22.13
CA TYR A 287 0.92 -2.76 -21.21
C TYR A 287 1.47 -4.02 -20.54
N ARG A 288 1.34 -5.17 -21.21
CA ARG A 288 1.75 -6.49 -20.69
C ARG A 288 3.14 -6.86 -21.24
N PRO A 289 4.19 -6.94 -20.40
CA PRO A 289 5.54 -7.24 -20.87
C PRO A 289 5.69 -8.60 -21.58
N GLY A 290 4.86 -9.58 -21.21
CA GLY A 290 5.11 -10.99 -21.51
C GLY A 290 6.27 -11.53 -20.65
N GLY A 291 6.65 -12.80 -20.81
CA GLY A 291 7.70 -13.42 -20.00
C GLY A 291 7.27 -13.69 -18.54
N PRO A 292 8.19 -14.11 -17.66
CA PRO A 292 7.92 -14.34 -16.24
C PRO A 292 7.86 -13.02 -15.44
N GLY A 293 6.89 -12.89 -14.54
CA GLY A 293 6.73 -11.69 -13.69
C GLY A 293 5.30 -11.50 -13.21
N HIS A 294 5.09 -10.55 -12.29
CA HIS A 294 3.81 -10.41 -11.59
C HIS A 294 3.12 -9.08 -11.94
N MET A 295 1.83 -9.15 -12.23
CA MET A 295 0.97 -7.99 -12.39
C MET A 295 -0.18 -8.05 -11.39
N LEU A 296 -0.30 -7.03 -10.55
CA LEU A 296 -1.44 -6.84 -9.67
C LEU A 296 -2.33 -5.74 -10.21
N VAL A 297 -3.63 -5.98 -10.20
CA VAL A 297 -4.62 -5.00 -10.63
C VAL A 297 -5.63 -4.82 -9.52
N THR A 298 -5.99 -3.59 -9.17
CA THR A 298 -7.18 -3.34 -8.34
C THR A 298 -8.29 -2.76 -9.22
N SER A 299 -9.52 -3.25 -9.04
CA SER A 299 -10.67 -2.80 -9.82
C SER A 299 -11.97 -2.90 -9.04
N ARG A 300 -13.01 -2.18 -9.49
CA ARG A 300 -14.39 -2.44 -9.05
C ARG A 300 -15.13 -3.39 -9.99
N TYR A 301 -14.61 -3.56 -11.21
CA TYR A 301 -15.23 -4.42 -12.20
C TYR A 301 -14.82 -5.88 -11.97
N PRO A 302 -15.74 -6.87 -11.94
CA PRO A 302 -15.39 -8.28 -11.75
C PRO A 302 -14.90 -8.99 -13.03
N GLY A 303 -15.05 -8.38 -14.20
CA GLY A 303 -14.82 -9.01 -15.50
C GLY A 303 -13.35 -9.09 -15.95
N TRP A 304 -12.44 -9.55 -15.08
CA TRP A 304 -11.00 -9.64 -15.35
C TRP A 304 -10.48 -11.03 -15.77
N GLY A 305 -11.35 -12.04 -15.83
CA GLY A 305 -10.95 -13.44 -16.03
C GLY A 305 -10.19 -13.69 -17.34
N ALA A 306 -10.37 -12.84 -18.36
CA ALA A 306 -9.65 -12.93 -19.62
C ALA A 306 -8.16 -12.51 -19.52
N LEU A 307 -7.78 -11.70 -18.52
CA LEU A 307 -6.40 -11.28 -18.33
C LEU A 307 -5.64 -12.15 -17.32
N GLY A 308 -6.33 -12.78 -16.38
CA GLY A 308 -5.71 -13.65 -15.39
C GLY A 308 -6.62 -14.04 -14.24
N GLY A 309 -6.00 -14.40 -13.11
CA GLY A 309 -6.69 -14.78 -11.89
C GLY A 309 -7.46 -13.61 -11.28
N ARG A 310 -8.51 -13.94 -10.55
CA ARG A 310 -9.37 -12.96 -9.88
C ARG A 310 -9.48 -13.28 -8.40
N LEU A 311 -9.29 -12.28 -7.56
CA LEU A 311 -9.46 -12.38 -6.12
C LEU A 311 -10.51 -11.36 -5.68
N GLU A 312 -11.62 -11.86 -5.13
CA GLU A 312 -12.64 -10.99 -4.56
C GLU A 312 -12.19 -10.50 -3.18
N VAL A 313 -12.24 -9.19 -2.98
CA VAL A 313 -11.99 -8.55 -1.70
C VAL A 313 -13.31 -8.07 -1.16
N ASP A 314 -13.84 -8.81 -0.19
CA ASP A 314 -15.07 -8.48 0.53
C ASP A 314 -14.80 -7.52 1.69
N VAL A 315 -15.79 -7.23 2.53
CA VAL A 315 -15.65 -6.54 3.82
C VAL A 315 -14.70 -7.29 4.78
N LEU A 316 -14.31 -6.66 5.88
CA LEU A 316 -13.46 -7.32 6.88
C LEU A 316 -14.23 -8.43 7.60
N ALA A 317 -13.53 -9.44 8.09
CA ALA A 317 -14.15 -10.32 9.07
C ALA A 317 -14.46 -9.52 10.35
N ARG A 318 -15.54 -9.84 11.05
CA ARG A 318 -15.96 -9.11 12.26
C ARG A 318 -14.83 -8.91 13.26
N ALA A 319 -14.07 -9.97 13.54
CA ALA A 319 -12.93 -9.91 14.46
C ALA A 319 -11.85 -8.93 13.99
N GLU A 320 -11.62 -8.80 12.68
CA GLU A 320 -10.68 -7.85 12.10
C GLU A 320 -11.18 -6.41 12.20
N THR A 321 -12.49 -6.17 12.01
CA THR A 321 -13.10 -4.85 12.24
C THR A 321 -12.97 -4.43 13.70
N ILE A 322 -13.26 -5.35 14.63
CA ILE A 322 -13.10 -5.11 16.07
C ILE A 322 -11.64 -4.79 16.39
N ALA A 323 -10.69 -5.58 15.87
CA ALA A 323 -9.27 -5.33 16.06
C ALA A 323 -8.86 -3.95 15.53
N LEU A 324 -9.32 -3.56 14.34
CA LEU A 324 -9.06 -2.23 13.75
C LEU A 324 -9.58 -1.11 14.64
N LEU A 325 -10.83 -1.20 15.12
CA LEU A 325 -11.43 -0.20 15.99
C LEU A 325 -10.69 -0.09 17.32
N ARG A 326 -10.33 -1.22 17.94
CA ARG A 326 -9.66 -1.25 19.25
C ARG A 326 -8.17 -0.89 19.20
N ALA A 327 -7.50 -1.12 18.07
CA ALA A 327 -6.13 -0.66 17.86
C ALA A 327 -6.04 0.88 17.84
N ARG A 328 -7.10 1.55 17.37
CA ARG A 328 -7.22 3.01 17.34
C ARG A 328 -7.87 3.60 18.59
N ILE A 329 -8.79 2.86 19.20
CA ILE A 329 -9.51 3.27 20.41
C ILE A 329 -9.28 2.22 21.51
N PRO A 330 -8.17 2.30 22.27
CA PRO A 330 -7.83 1.29 23.28
C PRO A 330 -8.87 1.13 24.39
N THR A 331 -9.65 2.20 24.66
CA THR A 331 -10.70 2.24 25.69
C THR A 331 -12.00 1.57 25.26
N LEU A 332 -12.13 1.16 23.99
CA LEU A 332 -13.34 0.55 23.46
C LEU A 332 -13.49 -0.90 23.95
N SER A 333 -14.60 -1.17 24.65
CA SER A 333 -14.94 -2.53 25.07
C SER A 333 -15.28 -3.43 23.87
N GLU A 334 -15.08 -4.73 24.02
CA GLU A 334 -15.31 -5.70 22.95
C GLU A 334 -16.77 -5.72 22.48
N GLU A 335 -17.70 -5.70 23.44
CA GLU A 335 -19.14 -5.70 23.16
C GLU A 335 -19.56 -4.45 22.37
N LEU A 336 -19.00 -3.28 22.71
CA LEU A 336 -19.33 -2.05 22.01
C LEU A 336 -18.62 -1.97 20.65
N ALA A 337 -17.41 -2.51 20.54
CA ALA A 337 -16.71 -2.66 19.26
C ALA A 337 -17.48 -3.55 18.30
N ASP A 338 -18.04 -4.67 18.77
CA ASP A 338 -18.87 -5.56 17.95
C ASP A 338 -20.13 -4.86 17.46
N LYS A 339 -20.84 -4.13 18.33
CA LYS A 339 -22.02 -3.34 17.97
C LYS A 339 -21.68 -2.27 16.91
N LEU A 340 -20.58 -1.54 17.10
CA LEU A 340 -20.10 -0.54 16.14
C LEU A 340 -19.73 -1.19 14.81
N ALA A 341 -18.97 -2.29 14.83
CA ALA A 341 -18.57 -3.02 13.64
C ALA A 341 -19.80 -3.50 12.83
N ALA A 342 -20.83 -4.00 13.51
CA ALA A 342 -22.09 -4.40 12.89
C ALA A 342 -22.82 -3.22 12.22
N GLU A 343 -22.91 -2.06 12.89
CA GLU A 343 -23.56 -0.88 12.31
C GLU A 343 -22.80 -0.31 11.10
N LEU A 344 -21.47 -0.31 11.20
CA LEU A 344 -20.54 0.14 10.15
C LEU A 344 -20.43 -0.88 9.00
N GLY A 345 -20.98 -2.08 9.19
CA GLY A 345 -21.05 -3.10 8.15
C GLY A 345 -19.72 -3.77 7.86
N ASP A 346 -18.84 -3.82 8.86
CA ASP A 346 -17.50 -4.40 8.73
C ASP A 346 -16.67 -3.75 7.60
N LEU A 347 -17.01 -2.51 7.25
CA LEU A 347 -16.36 -1.77 6.18
C LEU A 347 -15.09 -1.10 6.69
N PRO A 348 -13.89 -1.44 6.17
CA PRO A 348 -12.66 -0.83 6.68
C PRO A 348 -12.64 0.69 6.56
N LEU A 349 -13.20 1.26 5.48
CA LEU A 349 -13.29 2.72 5.36
C LEU A 349 -14.23 3.35 6.40
N ALA A 350 -15.41 2.78 6.63
CA ALA A 350 -16.35 3.30 7.62
C ALA A 350 -15.80 3.16 9.03
N ALA A 351 -15.14 2.03 9.33
CA ALA A 351 -14.47 1.79 10.61
C ALA A 351 -13.32 2.77 10.84
N ALA A 352 -12.49 3.04 9.82
CA ALA A 352 -11.43 4.04 9.92
C ALA A 352 -11.98 5.45 10.17
N GLN A 353 -13.10 5.82 9.53
CA GLN A 353 -13.77 7.11 9.74
C GLN A 353 -14.36 7.23 11.14
N ALA A 354 -15.05 6.19 11.63
CA ALA A 354 -15.58 6.16 12.99
C ALA A 354 -14.46 6.28 14.03
N ALA A 355 -13.36 5.55 13.83
CA ALA A 355 -12.19 5.63 14.70
C ALA A 355 -11.56 7.04 14.69
N GLY A 356 -11.39 7.65 13.51
CA GLY A 356 -10.88 9.02 13.40
C GLY A 356 -11.78 10.04 14.09
N TYR A 357 -13.10 9.93 13.96
CA TYR A 357 -14.04 10.80 14.66
C TYR A 357 -13.91 10.69 16.19
N LEU A 358 -13.84 9.46 16.70
CA LEU A 358 -13.78 9.19 18.13
C LEU A 358 -12.47 9.68 18.75
N GLU A 359 -11.34 9.53 18.05
CA GLU A 359 -10.05 10.08 18.49
C GLU A 359 -10.03 11.62 18.52
N GLN A 360 -10.75 12.29 17.60
CA GLN A 360 -10.76 13.75 17.52
C GLN A 360 -11.70 14.43 18.51
N THR A 361 -12.79 13.74 18.89
CA THR A 361 -13.87 14.37 19.67
C THR A 361 -13.90 13.97 21.13
N ASP A 362 -13.07 12.99 21.53
CA ASP A 362 -13.12 12.30 22.83
C ASP A 362 -14.54 11.85 23.24
N LEU A 363 -15.44 11.72 22.25
CA LEU A 363 -16.83 11.37 22.49
C LEU A 363 -16.89 9.92 22.99
N PRO A 364 -17.66 9.62 24.05
CA PRO A 364 -17.84 8.23 24.47
C PRO A 364 -18.34 7.37 23.30
N PRO A 365 -17.73 6.21 23.00
CA PRO A 365 -18.10 5.43 21.82
C PRO A 365 -19.58 4.99 21.78
N ALA A 366 -20.22 4.88 22.95
CA ALA A 366 -21.65 4.58 23.05
C ALA A 366 -22.52 5.73 22.54
N ASP A 367 -22.11 6.98 22.79
CA ASP A 367 -22.80 8.16 22.29
C ASP A 367 -22.62 8.31 20.77
N TYR A 368 -21.43 8.00 20.25
CA TYR A 368 -21.22 7.94 18.81
C TYR A 368 -22.13 6.90 18.14
N LEU A 369 -22.21 5.69 18.71
CA LEU A 369 -23.08 4.63 18.20
C LEU A 369 -24.55 5.09 18.16
N ARG A 370 -25.02 5.80 19.20
CA ARG A 370 -26.37 6.39 19.24
C ARG A 370 -26.57 7.40 18.10
N ARG A 371 -25.66 8.39 17.99
CA ARG A 371 -25.73 9.43 16.94
C ARG A 371 -25.68 8.86 15.54
N PHE A 372 -24.87 7.82 15.32
CA PHE A 372 -24.77 7.12 14.04
C PHE A 372 -26.11 6.49 13.65
N ARG A 373 -26.79 5.82 14.58
CA ARG A 373 -28.10 5.21 14.32
C ARG A 373 -29.16 6.27 13.98
N GLU A 374 -29.25 7.33 14.78
CA GLU A 374 -30.20 8.44 14.57
C GLU A 374 -29.99 9.13 13.20
N HIS A 375 -28.73 9.40 12.84
CA HIS A 375 -28.40 9.99 11.53
C HIS A 375 -28.71 9.04 10.38
N ARG A 376 -28.41 7.74 10.52
CA ARG A 376 -28.71 6.76 9.48
C ARG A 376 -30.22 6.66 9.23
N GLU A 377 -31.02 6.63 10.29
CA GLU A 377 -32.49 6.62 10.17
C GLU A 377 -33.00 7.86 9.44
N THR A 378 -32.44 9.04 9.75
CA THR A 378 -32.77 10.29 9.06
C THR A 378 -32.43 10.24 7.58
N LEU A 379 -31.27 9.71 7.20
CA LEU A 379 -30.85 9.56 5.80
C LEU A 379 -31.72 8.54 5.05
N LEU A 380 -32.06 7.42 5.69
CA LEU A 380 -32.96 6.41 5.12
C LEU A 380 -34.37 6.98 4.90
N ALA A 381 -34.89 7.78 5.83
CA ALA A 381 -36.20 8.41 5.73
C ALA A 381 -36.28 9.43 4.56
N ARG A 382 -35.15 10.04 4.18
CA ARG A 382 -35.06 10.96 3.03
C ARG A 382 -34.82 10.23 1.70
N GLY A 383 -34.67 8.91 1.71
CA GLY A 383 -34.31 8.14 0.52
C GLY A 383 -32.89 8.41 0.00
N GLU A 384 -32.04 9.05 0.83
CA GLU A 384 -30.75 9.61 0.46
C GLU A 384 -29.59 8.59 0.46
N VAL A 385 -29.87 7.28 0.49
CA VAL A 385 -29.05 6.14 0.01
C VAL A 385 -29.45 4.84 0.73
N VAL A 386 -29.61 3.74 -0.02
CA VAL A 386 -29.89 2.39 0.51
C VAL A 386 -28.64 1.50 0.40
N GLY A 387 -28.30 0.78 1.46
CA GLY A 387 -27.26 -0.25 1.46
C GLY A 387 -25.85 0.25 1.80
N TYR A 388 -24.86 -0.30 1.10
CA TYR A 388 -23.42 -0.20 1.40
C TYR A 388 -22.87 1.25 1.47
N ALA A 389 -23.31 2.13 0.58
CA ALA A 389 -22.88 3.53 0.58
C ALA A 389 -23.41 4.30 1.80
N GLY A 390 -24.62 3.98 2.29
CA GLY A 390 -25.28 4.70 3.37
C GLY A 390 -24.53 4.66 4.71
N ARG A 391 -23.73 3.61 4.95
CA ARG A 391 -22.92 3.48 6.17
C ARG A 391 -21.72 4.42 6.19
N VAL A 392 -21.01 4.50 5.05
CA VAL A 392 -19.91 5.47 4.86
C VAL A 392 -20.48 6.89 4.87
N ASP A 393 -21.62 7.09 4.22
CA ASP A 393 -22.32 8.38 4.15
C ASP A 393 -22.72 8.89 5.54
N THR A 394 -23.13 8.00 6.44
CA THR A 394 -23.49 8.35 7.83
C THR A 394 -22.25 8.72 8.66
N ALA A 395 -21.20 7.88 8.66
CA ALA A 395 -19.97 8.16 9.39
C ALA A 395 -19.34 9.49 8.94
N TRP A 396 -19.36 9.71 7.63
CA TRP A 396 -18.90 10.94 7.01
C TRP A 396 -19.75 12.16 7.39
N ALA A 397 -21.08 12.04 7.41
CA ALA A 397 -21.99 13.14 7.75
C ALA A 397 -21.66 13.73 9.12
N LEU A 398 -21.44 12.86 10.11
CA LEU A 398 -21.09 13.24 11.48
C LEU A 398 -19.75 13.97 11.54
N SER A 399 -18.72 13.44 10.87
CA SER A 399 -17.41 14.11 10.79
C SER A 399 -17.52 15.47 10.12
N LEU A 400 -18.31 15.60 9.05
CA LEU A 400 -18.46 16.87 8.36
C LEU A 400 -19.25 17.90 9.18
N GLU A 401 -20.32 17.49 9.87
CA GLU A 401 -21.06 18.38 10.76
C GLU A 401 -20.16 18.94 11.87
N ARG A 402 -19.34 18.09 12.48
CA ARG A 402 -18.39 18.52 13.50
C ARG A 402 -17.33 19.47 12.93
N LEU A 403 -16.73 19.10 11.79
CA LEU A 403 -15.73 19.91 11.11
C LEU A 403 -16.27 21.28 10.70
N ARG A 404 -17.53 21.38 10.25
CA ARG A 404 -18.18 22.68 9.96
C ARG A 404 -18.21 23.63 11.15
N GLY A 405 -18.31 23.10 12.37
CA GLY A 405 -18.33 23.91 13.59
C GLY A 405 -16.94 24.32 14.07
N GLU A 406 -15.92 23.50 13.81
CA GLU A 406 -14.55 23.70 14.30
C GLU A 406 -13.65 24.42 13.29
N ASP A 407 -13.69 24.00 12.04
CA ASP A 407 -12.85 24.51 10.95
C ASP A 407 -13.66 24.59 9.64
N PRO A 408 -14.36 25.71 9.41
CA PRO A 408 -15.12 25.90 8.18
C PRO A 408 -14.23 26.00 6.92
N ALA A 409 -12.94 26.37 7.07
CA ALA A 409 -11.99 26.41 5.96
C ALA A 409 -11.65 24.98 5.49
N ALA A 410 -11.51 24.02 6.41
CA ALA A 410 -11.34 22.61 6.07
C ALA A 410 -12.51 22.06 5.25
N VAL A 411 -13.73 22.49 5.56
CA VAL A 411 -14.93 22.09 4.80
C VAL A 411 -14.90 22.65 3.39
N GLN A 412 -14.54 23.92 3.22
CA GLN A 412 -14.42 24.54 1.90
C GLN A 412 -13.30 23.90 1.09
N LEU A 413 -12.15 23.60 1.72
CA LEU A 413 -11.05 22.87 1.08
C LEU A 413 -11.51 21.48 0.62
N LEU A 414 -12.26 20.77 1.46
CA LEU A 414 -12.82 19.46 1.17
C LEU A 414 -13.83 19.51 0.00
N GLU A 415 -14.70 20.53 -0.03
CA GLU A 415 -15.66 20.78 -1.12
C GLU A 415 -14.94 21.00 -2.45
N LEU A 416 -13.92 21.86 -2.49
CA LEU A 416 -13.12 22.09 -3.70
C LEU A 416 -12.34 20.84 -4.12
N ALA A 417 -11.68 20.18 -3.18
CA ALA A 417 -10.91 18.98 -3.47
C ALA A 417 -11.78 17.79 -3.92
N ALA A 418 -13.09 17.80 -3.66
CA ALA A 418 -14.02 16.83 -4.24
C ALA A 418 -14.18 16.99 -5.76
N PHE A 419 -13.90 18.17 -6.33
CA PHE A 419 -13.95 18.43 -7.77
C PHE A 419 -12.63 18.21 -8.49
N LEU A 420 -11.55 17.93 -7.75
CA LEU A 420 -10.27 17.50 -8.30
C LEU A 420 -10.28 15.98 -8.64
N ALA A 421 -9.23 15.52 -9.31
CA ALA A 421 -8.96 14.08 -9.44
C ALA A 421 -8.73 13.44 -8.06
N PRO A 422 -9.05 12.16 -7.87
CA PRO A 422 -8.72 11.41 -6.65
C PRO A 422 -7.23 11.05 -6.60
N GLU A 423 -6.37 12.03 -6.86
CA GLU A 423 -4.90 11.98 -6.84
C GLU A 423 -4.36 12.92 -5.76
N PRO A 424 -3.08 12.78 -5.33
CA PRO A 424 -2.49 13.73 -4.40
C PRO A 424 -2.58 15.15 -4.93
N VAL A 425 -3.32 16.00 -4.21
CA VAL A 425 -3.52 17.42 -4.51
C VAL A 425 -2.39 18.23 -3.88
N PRO A 426 -1.54 18.90 -4.67
CA PRO A 426 -0.46 19.75 -4.14
C PRO A 426 -1.03 20.89 -3.30
N LEU A 427 -0.41 21.17 -2.15
CA LEU A 427 -0.83 22.31 -1.30
C LEU A 427 -0.63 23.66 -2.02
N THR A 428 0.40 23.74 -2.85
CA THR A 428 0.72 24.90 -3.70
C THR A 428 -0.42 25.29 -4.64
N LEU A 429 -1.34 24.37 -4.95
CA LEU A 429 -2.54 24.66 -5.71
C LEU A 429 -3.40 25.72 -5.01
N PHE A 430 -3.47 25.70 -3.68
CA PHE A 430 -4.28 26.64 -2.90
C PHE A 430 -3.47 27.84 -2.42
N THR A 431 -2.19 27.67 -2.08
CA THR A 431 -1.34 28.77 -1.58
C THR A 431 -0.78 29.67 -2.67
N GLY A 432 -0.75 29.22 -3.93
CA GLY A 432 -0.19 30.01 -5.04
C GLY A 432 -1.05 31.20 -5.44
N HIS A 433 -2.37 31.07 -5.32
CA HIS A 433 -3.37 32.06 -5.71
C HIS A 433 -4.54 32.12 -4.72
N PRO A 434 -4.30 32.47 -3.44
CA PRO A 434 -5.35 32.49 -2.41
C PRO A 434 -6.46 33.50 -2.72
N GLU A 435 -6.21 34.51 -3.55
CA GLU A 435 -7.19 35.48 -4.04
C GLU A 435 -8.32 34.86 -4.88
N LEU A 436 -8.09 33.67 -5.46
CA LEU A 436 -9.09 32.91 -6.21
C LEU A 436 -10.00 32.06 -5.31
N LEU A 437 -9.70 32.00 -4.01
CA LEU A 437 -10.45 31.23 -3.02
C LEU A 437 -11.50 32.13 -2.34
N ASP A 438 -12.59 31.51 -1.91
CA ASP A 438 -13.60 32.20 -1.11
C ASP A 438 -13.20 32.17 0.37
N GLU A 439 -13.74 33.08 1.18
CA GLU A 439 -13.58 32.98 2.63
C GLU A 439 -14.39 31.79 3.18
N PRO A 440 -13.93 31.14 4.26
CA PRO A 440 -12.72 31.47 5.04
C PRO A 440 -11.41 30.86 4.51
N LEU A 441 -11.45 29.98 3.50
CA LEU A 441 -10.27 29.28 3.00
C LEU A 441 -9.22 30.21 2.41
N ARG A 442 -9.61 31.35 1.83
CA ARG A 442 -8.67 32.35 1.33
C ARG A 442 -7.71 32.84 2.41
N THR A 443 -8.22 33.22 3.57
CA THR A 443 -7.37 33.66 4.69
C THR A 443 -6.43 32.53 5.14
N THR A 444 -6.97 31.31 5.29
CA THR A 444 -6.18 30.12 5.66
C THR A 444 -5.12 29.77 4.63
N ALA A 445 -5.42 29.84 3.34
CA ALA A 445 -4.50 29.48 2.27
C ALA A 445 -3.36 30.49 2.07
N ALA A 446 -3.53 31.72 2.55
CA ALA A 446 -2.46 32.72 2.58
C ALA A 446 -1.36 32.40 3.61
N ASP A 447 -1.64 31.52 4.57
CA ASP A 447 -0.69 31.02 5.56
C ASP A 447 -0.46 29.50 5.36
N PRO A 448 0.71 29.07 4.83
CA PRO A 448 1.00 27.66 4.60
C PRO A 448 0.88 26.78 5.84
N ASP A 449 1.19 27.29 7.03
CA ASP A 449 1.10 26.53 8.27
C ASP A 449 -0.38 26.36 8.67
N ALA A 450 -1.19 27.41 8.55
CA ALA A 450 -2.63 27.33 8.79
C ALA A 450 -3.34 26.37 7.81
N LEU A 451 -2.93 26.35 6.54
CA LEU A 451 -3.42 25.39 5.56
C LEU A 451 -2.98 23.95 5.91
N ALA A 452 -1.74 23.77 6.38
CA ALA A 452 -1.25 22.46 6.82
C ALA A 452 -2.03 21.94 8.04
N ASP A 453 -2.41 22.81 8.97
CA ASP A 453 -3.27 22.49 10.12
C ASP A 453 -4.69 22.12 9.68
N THR A 454 -5.24 22.87 8.72
CA THR A 454 -6.54 22.59 8.08
C THR A 454 -6.56 21.21 7.43
N VAL A 455 -5.48 20.84 6.71
CA VAL A 455 -5.28 19.49 6.18
C VAL A 455 -5.11 18.47 7.31
N GLY A 456 -4.44 18.85 8.40
CA GLY A 456 -4.32 18.05 9.63
C GLY A 456 -5.69 17.67 10.19
N ALA A 457 -6.63 18.61 10.27
CA ALA A 457 -8.00 18.35 10.71
C ALA A 457 -8.70 17.35 9.79
N LEU A 458 -8.60 17.51 8.46
CA LEU A 458 -9.16 16.55 7.50
C LEU A 458 -8.56 15.13 7.65
N VAL A 459 -7.27 15.04 7.93
CA VAL A 459 -6.58 13.76 8.18
C VAL A 459 -7.00 13.14 9.51
N GLY A 460 -7.14 13.95 10.57
CA GLY A 460 -7.62 13.52 11.88
C GLY A 460 -8.99 12.83 11.82
N TYR A 461 -9.93 13.44 11.11
CA TYR A 461 -11.25 12.85 10.84
C TYR A 461 -11.23 11.70 9.81
N SER A 462 -10.05 11.30 9.32
CA SER A 462 -9.86 10.26 8.30
C SER A 462 -10.62 10.55 6.99
N LEU A 463 -10.80 11.83 6.65
CA LEU A 463 -11.43 12.32 5.41
C LEU A 463 -10.41 12.48 4.28
N ALA A 464 -9.16 12.77 4.63
CA ALA A 464 -8.03 12.89 3.74
C ALA A 464 -6.86 12.00 4.20
N ARG A 465 -5.88 11.81 3.32
CA ARG A 465 -4.55 11.28 3.67
C ARG A 465 -3.49 12.33 3.43
N ARG A 466 -2.51 12.39 4.32
CA ARG A 466 -1.36 13.27 4.19
C ARG A 466 -0.32 12.67 3.23
N HIS A 467 0.20 13.51 2.36
CA HIS A 467 1.46 13.32 1.64
C HIS A 467 2.42 14.45 2.07
N PRO A 468 3.74 14.36 1.78
CA PRO A 468 4.71 15.38 2.21
C PRO A 468 4.28 16.81 1.85
N ASP A 469 3.93 17.06 0.58
CA ASP A 469 3.57 18.39 0.05
C ASP A 469 2.15 18.41 -0.58
N ALA A 470 1.33 17.43 -0.22
CA ALA A 470 0.02 17.21 -0.83
C ALA A 470 -0.93 16.53 0.15
N PHE A 471 -2.20 16.44 -0.23
CA PHE A 471 -3.16 15.56 0.44
C PHE A 471 -4.02 14.84 -0.59
N LYS A 472 -4.52 13.66 -0.23
CA LYS A 472 -5.34 12.84 -1.13
C LYS A 472 -6.68 12.55 -0.48
N LEU A 473 -7.78 12.93 -1.14
CA LEU A 473 -9.12 12.51 -0.74
C LEU A 473 -9.42 11.11 -1.26
N HIS A 474 -10.13 10.32 -0.46
CA HIS A 474 -10.62 9.03 -0.94
C HIS A 474 -11.73 9.25 -1.97
N ARG A 475 -11.71 8.54 -3.10
CA ARG A 475 -12.70 8.70 -4.19
C ARG A 475 -14.15 8.58 -3.72
N LEU A 476 -14.43 7.69 -2.77
CA LEU A 476 -15.78 7.57 -2.20
C LEU A 476 -16.17 8.84 -1.44
N VAL A 477 -15.26 9.41 -0.65
CA VAL A 477 -15.48 10.69 0.05
C VAL A 477 -15.79 11.80 -0.97
N GLN A 478 -15.01 11.91 -2.05
CA GLN A 478 -15.30 12.87 -3.12
C GLN A 478 -16.68 12.67 -3.76
N ALA A 479 -17.07 11.41 -4.02
CA ALA A 479 -18.37 11.09 -4.61
C ALA A 479 -19.54 11.50 -3.69
N VAL A 480 -19.39 11.26 -2.39
CA VAL A 480 -20.38 11.63 -1.36
C VAL A 480 -20.52 13.14 -1.23
N ILE A 481 -19.40 13.87 -1.17
CA ILE A 481 -19.41 15.35 -1.13
C ILE A 481 -20.16 15.90 -2.35
N ARG A 482 -19.80 15.45 -3.55
CA ARG A 482 -20.43 15.91 -4.79
C ARG A 482 -21.92 15.59 -4.81
N HIS A 483 -22.33 14.41 -4.37
CA HIS A 483 -23.73 14.02 -4.36
C HIS A 483 -24.58 14.88 -3.41
N ARG A 484 -24.01 15.29 -2.27
CA ARG A 484 -24.72 16.05 -1.23
C ARG A 484 -24.68 17.56 -1.40
N LEU A 485 -23.73 18.08 -2.17
CA LEU A 485 -23.68 19.50 -2.45
C LEU A 485 -24.89 19.92 -3.31
N PRO A 486 -25.59 21.01 -2.94
CA PRO A 486 -26.57 21.64 -3.82
C PRO A 486 -25.97 21.97 -5.20
N LEU A 487 -26.77 21.90 -6.28
CA LEU A 487 -26.27 22.05 -7.65
C LEU A 487 -25.54 23.38 -7.90
N ASP A 488 -26.03 24.47 -7.31
CA ASP A 488 -25.41 25.79 -7.33
C ASP A 488 -24.01 25.78 -6.68
N ARG A 489 -23.87 25.16 -5.51
CA ARG A 489 -22.59 24.99 -4.82
C ARG A 489 -21.65 24.07 -5.62
N GLN A 490 -22.17 23.00 -6.23
CA GLN A 490 -21.36 22.13 -7.10
C GLN A 490 -20.76 22.91 -8.29
N GLN A 491 -21.57 23.76 -8.94
CA GLN A 491 -21.11 24.59 -10.05
C GLN A 491 -20.08 25.62 -9.59
N ALA A 492 -20.33 26.32 -8.48
CA ALA A 492 -19.40 27.28 -7.90
C ALA A 492 -18.04 26.64 -7.58
N SER A 493 -18.04 25.51 -6.86
CA SER A 493 -16.82 24.78 -6.53
C SER A 493 -16.08 24.27 -7.77
N ALA A 494 -16.81 23.77 -8.78
CA ALA A 494 -16.20 23.32 -10.03
C ALA A 494 -15.53 24.48 -10.79
N HIS A 495 -16.19 25.64 -10.87
CA HIS A 495 -15.62 26.84 -11.52
C HIS A 495 -14.38 27.34 -10.77
N GLN A 496 -14.44 27.40 -9.44
CA GLN A 496 -13.32 27.82 -8.61
C GLN A 496 -12.11 26.88 -8.76
N VAL A 497 -12.34 25.55 -8.77
CA VAL A 497 -11.29 24.57 -9.05
C VAL A 497 -10.65 24.79 -10.41
N VAL A 498 -11.45 25.05 -11.45
CA VAL A 498 -10.90 25.32 -12.79
C VAL A 498 -10.05 26.58 -12.79
N ALA A 499 -10.48 27.65 -12.11
CA ALA A 499 -9.72 28.89 -11.99
C ALA A 499 -8.38 28.68 -11.25
N VAL A 500 -8.42 27.98 -10.12
CA VAL A 500 -7.23 27.69 -9.30
C VAL A 500 -6.24 26.80 -10.05
N VAL A 501 -6.72 25.72 -10.69
CA VAL A 501 -5.87 24.85 -11.53
C VAL A 501 -5.32 25.60 -12.74
N ALA A 502 -6.11 26.52 -13.32
CA ALA A 502 -5.66 27.35 -14.43
C ALA A 502 -4.55 28.34 -14.03
N ALA A 503 -4.62 28.88 -12.81
CA ALA A 503 -3.64 29.82 -12.29
C ALA A 503 -2.33 29.12 -11.87
N ALA A 504 -2.40 27.88 -11.37
CA ALA A 504 -1.26 27.08 -10.94
C ALA A 504 -0.34 26.56 -12.09
N SER A 505 -0.33 27.23 -13.25
CA SER A 505 0.48 26.83 -14.40
C SER A 505 1.98 26.78 -14.06
N PRO A 506 2.68 25.64 -14.20
CA PRO A 506 4.09 25.50 -13.82
C PRO A 506 5.11 26.29 -14.67
N GLY A 507 4.66 27.03 -15.69
CA GLY A 507 5.51 27.78 -16.61
C GLY A 507 5.40 27.29 -18.06
N ASP A 508 6.49 27.39 -18.83
CA ASP A 508 6.52 27.00 -20.25
C ASP A 508 6.47 25.47 -20.41
N PRO A 509 5.47 24.89 -21.09
CA PRO A 509 5.38 23.44 -21.31
C PRO A 509 6.50 22.86 -22.18
N GLU A 510 7.19 23.68 -22.96
CA GLU A 510 8.33 23.23 -23.77
C GLU A 510 9.63 23.15 -22.95
N ASP A 511 9.64 23.69 -21.73
CA ASP A 511 10.78 23.60 -20.79
C ASP A 511 10.70 22.32 -19.95
N PRO A 512 11.70 21.40 -20.03
CA PRO A 512 11.75 20.19 -19.22
C PRO A 512 11.65 20.41 -17.70
N VAL A 513 12.04 21.59 -17.20
CA VAL A 513 11.94 21.93 -15.77
C VAL A 513 10.48 21.99 -15.31
N SER A 514 9.56 22.39 -16.18
CA SER A 514 8.13 22.54 -15.83
C SER A 514 7.37 21.21 -15.86
N TRP A 515 7.93 20.17 -16.51
CA TRP A 515 7.23 18.90 -16.76
C TRP A 515 6.81 18.18 -15.48
N ALA A 516 7.62 18.26 -14.42
CA ALA A 516 7.27 17.67 -13.13
C ALA A 516 6.01 18.30 -12.53
N GLY A 517 5.87 19.63 -12.63
CA GLY A 517 4.67 20.35 -12.20
C GLY A 517 3.46 20.01 -13.08
N TYR A 518 3.65 19.91 -14.39
CA TYR A 518 2.57 19.53 -15.31
C TYR A 518 2.09 18.10 -15.07
N ALA A 519 2.99 17.17 -14.75
CA ALA A 519 2.66 15.80 -14.42
C ALA A 519 1.80 15.71 -13.13
N GLN A 520 2.06 16.56 -12.13
CA GLN A 520 1.25 16.63 -10.92
C GLN A 520 -0.15 17.21 -11.19
N LEU A 521 -0.28 18.21 -12.07
CA LEU A 521 -1.55 18.88 -12.34
C LEU A 521 -2.43 18.18 -13.39
N ALA A 522 -1.83 17.41 -14.30
CA ALA A 522 -2.54 16.77 -15.42
C ALA A 522 -3.76 15.94 -14.99
N PRO A 523 -3.72 15.10 -13.93
CA PRO A 523 -4.89 14.36 -13.47
C PRO A 523 -6.05 15.29 -13.09
N HIS A 524 -5.77 16.37 -12.38
CA HIS A 524 -6.77 17.33 -11.89
C HIS A 524 -7.40 18.13 -13.02
N VAL A 525 -6.59 18.53 -14.01
CA VAL A 525 -7.03 19.17 -15.24
C VAL A 525 -8.00 18.27 -16.03
N LEU A 526 -7.65 17.00 -16.20
CA LEU A 526 -8.48 16.03 -16.92
C LEU A 526 -9.81 15.76 -16.19
N ALA A 527 -9.79 15.69 -14.86
CA ALA A 527 -10.99 15.57 -14.04
C ALA A 527 -11.91 16.78 -14.19
N GLY A 528 -11.37 18.00 -14.25
CA GLY A 528 -12.15 19.23 -14.49
C GLY A 528 -12.82 19.27 -15.87
N ARG A 529 -12.11 18.87 -16.93
CA ARG A 529 -12.63 18.84 -18.32
C ARG A 529 -13.82 17.91 -18.51
N GLY A 530 -13.74 16.69 -17.97
CA GLY A 530 -14.82 15.71 -18.07
C GLY A 530 -16.12 16.21 -17.42
N ARG A 531 -16.00 17.09 -16.42
CA ARG A 531 -17.12 17.59 -15.61
C ARG A 531 -17.74 18.87 -16.17
N MET A 532 -16.94 19.74 -16.82
CA MET A 532 -17.46 20.92 -17.52
C MET A 532 -18.21 20.57 -18.81
N ARG A 533 -17.97 19.41 -19.43
CA ARG A 533 -18.63 19.03 -20.71
C ARG A 533 -20.15 18.85 -20.59
N ASN A 534 -20.70 18.82 -19.38
CA ASN A 534 -22.15 18.85 -19.10
C ASN A 534 -22.73 20.26 -18.91
N GLY A 535 -21.89 21.30 -18.83
CA GLY A 535 -22.28 22.71 -18.83
C GLY A 535 -21.85 23.37 -20.14
N ARG A 536 -22.74 24.07 -20.83
CA ARG A 536 -22.41 24.81 -22.06
C ARG A 536 -21.56 26.02 -21.70
N ASP A 537 -20.23 25.86 -21.59
CA ASP A 537 -19.34 27.01 -21.61
C ASP A 537 -18.04 26.74 -22.38
N ARG A 538 -17.77 27.62 -23.35
CA ARG A 538 -16.64 27.54 -24.30
C ARG A 538 -15.50 28.42 -23.77
N GLY A 539 -14.75 27.91 -22.81
CA GLY A 539 -13.49 28.50 -22.36
C GLY A 539 -12.54 27.38 -21.96
N VAL A 540 -11.59 27.06 -22.83
CA VAL A 540 -10.54 26.05 -22.59
C VAL A 540 -9.27 26.82 -22.21
N PRO A 541 -8.83 26.85 -20.93
CA PRO A 541 -7.64 27.60 -20.53
C PRO A 541 -6.35 27.09 -21.21
N PRO A 542 -5.31 27.94 -21.43
CA PRO A 542 -4.07 27.61 -22.14
C PRO A 542 -3.31 26.36 -21.67
N LEU A 543 -3.44 26.00 -20.38
CA LEU A 543 -2.93 24.75 -19.77
C LEU A 543 -3.37 23.48 -20.52
N LEU A 544 -4.52 23.54 -21.18
CA LEU A 544 -5.12 22.43 -21.90
C LEU A 544 -4.46 22.11 -23.24
N THR A 545 -3.75 23.09 -23.82
CA THR A 545 -2.92 22.94 -25.02
C THR A 545 -1.52 22.48 -24.63
N ALA A 546 -0.98 23.03 -23.54
CA ALA A 546 0.31 22.70 -22.93
C ALA A 546 0.44 21.21 -22.52
N ALA A 547 -0.50 20.68 -21.74
CA ALA A 547 -0.48 19.26 -21.33
C ALA A 547 -0.66 18.29 -22.53
N SER A 548 -1.20 18.77 -23.64
CA SER A 548 -1.30 18.00 -24.89
C SER A 548 -0.03 18.12 -25.75
N ALA A 549 0.75 19.20 -25.63
CA ALA A 549 1.99 19.46 -26.37
C ALA A 549 3.19 18.67 -25.84
N VAL A 550 3.25 18.41 -24.53
CA VAL A 550 4.22 17.48 -23.89
C VAL A 550 4.18 16.08 -24.51
N ARG A 551 3.11 15.71 -25.25
CA ARG A 551 2.96 14.42 -25.94
C ARG A 551 3.79 14.25 -27.22
N THR A 552 4.42 15.29 -27.75
CA THR A 552 5.19 15.19 -29.01
C THR A 552 6.43 16.08 -28.98
N PRO A 553 7.66 15.53 -28.99
CA PRO A 553 8.82 16.34 -29.29
C PRO A 553 8.72 16.81 -30.74
N ARG A 554 8.47 18.11 -30.97
CA ARG A 554 8.75 18.71 -32.28
C ARG A 554 10.26 18.66 -32.46
N THR A 555 10.71 17.78 -33.36
CA THR A 555 12.05 17.81 -33.92
C THR A 555 12.39 19.25 -34.32
N ALA A 556 13.37 19.85 -33.66
CA ALA A 556 14.00 21.08 -34.10
C ALA A 556 14.67 20.80 -35.46
N ALA A 557 13.94 21.01 -36.55
CA ALA A 557 14.51 21.05 -37.88
C ALA A 557 15.41 22.27 -37.96
N SER A 558 16.71 22.01 -38.07
CA SER A 558 17.78 22.97 -38.29
C SER A 558 17.47 23.89 -39.47
N GLY A 559 16.97 25.09 -39.18
CA GLY A 559 16.92 26.20 -40.12
C GLY A 559 18.28 26.88 -40.26
N ARG A 560 19.25 26.20 -40.86
CA ARG A 560 20.43 26.85 -41.49
C ARG A 560 20.46 26.45 -42.95
N ARG A 561 19.89 27.30 -43.81
CA ARG A 561 20.11 27.26 -45.26
C ARG A 561 21.62 27.48 -45.52
N PRO A 562 22.32 26.57 -46.22
CA PRO A 562 23.62 26.90 -46.78
C PRO A 562 23.44 27.87 -47.97
N PRO A 563 24.38 28.82 -48.19
CA PRO A 563 24.31 29.73 -49.32
C PRO A 563 24.59 29.00 -50.63
N SER A 564 23.74 29.26 -51.64
CA SER A 564 23.86 28.73 -52.99
C SER A 564 25.18 29.15 -53.66
N PRO A 565 25.87 28.26 -54.39
CA PRO A 565 27.02 28.64 -55.18
C PRO A 565 26.56 29.40 -56.43
N ARG A 566 27.15 30.58 -56.65
CA ARG A 566 27.06 31.31 -57.92
C ARG A 566 27.81 30.54 -59.00
N SER A 567 27.17 30.35 -60.15
CA SER A 567 27.86 30.10 -61.41
C SER A 567 28.33 31.45 -61.98
N ASP A 568 29.58 31.53 -62.40
CA ASP A 568 30.01 31.96 -63.75
C ASP A 568 31.47 32.47 -63.70
N ALA A 569 32.26 31.93 -64.64
CA ALA A 569 33.64 32.24 -65.04
C ALA A 569 34.79 31.76 -64.12
#